data_AF-A0A3R6DJM0-F1
#
_entry.id   AF-A0A3R6DJM0-F1
#
_cell.length_a   1.000
_cell.length_b   1.000
_cell.length_c   1.000
_cell.angle_alpha   90.00
_cell.angle_beta   90.00
_cell.angle_gamma   90.00
#
_symmetry.space_group_name_H-M   'P 1'
#
loop_
_entity.id
_entity.type
_entity.pdbx_description
1 polymer ?
#
loop_
_entity_poly.entity_id
_entity_poly.type
_entity_poly.pdbx_seq_one_letter_code
_entity_poly.pdbx_strand_id
1 'polypeptide(L)'
;MKKKLLVLVLSAVMAVGMMSGCGAKSDTSDTKAKTAESSSAKEEETEEQTECELEDGTYTAEFKTDSGMFHVNEANDGKGTLTVKDGKMTIHVSLVSKNIVNLFEGTSEDAQKDGAELLEPTTDTVTYSDGATEEVYGFDIPVPELDKEFDVALLGKKGVWYDHKVSVTNPVKVEE
;
A
#
# COMPACT_ATOMS: atom_id res chain seq x y z
N MET A 1 -17.54 -18.68 -7.21
CA MET A 1 -16.87 -19.98 -6.96
C MET A 1 -16.02 -20.35 -8.18
N LYS A 2 -14.76 -19.93 -8.23
CA LYS A 2 -13.83 -20.19 -9.34
C LYS A 2 -12.88 -21.31 -8.92
N LYS A 3 -12.92 -22.42 -9.65
CA LYS A 3 -12.32 -23.71 -9.29
C LYS A 3 -10.79 -23.66 -9.41
N LYS A 4 -10.09 -24.09 -8.36
CA LYS A 4 -8.63 -24.28 -8.31
C LYS A 4 -8.24 -25.46 -9.20
N LEU A 5 -7.37 -25.24 -10.18
CA LEU A 5 -6.79 -26.29 -11.01
C LEU A 5 -5.51 -26.78 -10.33
N LEU A 6 -5.55 -27.98 -9.77
CA LEU A 6 -4.45 -28.65 -9.09
C LEU A 6 -3.75 -29.55 -10.13
N VAL A 7 -2.57 -29.15 -10.59
CA VAL A 7 -1.74 -29.97 -11.50
C VAL A 7 -0.69 -30.67 -10.66
N LEU A 8 -0.89 -31.98 -10.53
CA LEU A 8 -0.07 -32.93 -9.79
C LEU A 8 0.81 -33.63 -10.83
N VAL A 9 2.08 -33.25 -10.96
CA VAL A 9 3.05 -33.98 -11.81
C VAL A 9 3.94 -34.83 -10.92
N LEU A 10 3.75 -36.12 -11.11
CA LEU A 10 4.36 -37.23 -10.43
C LEU A 10 5.73 -37.56 -11.06
N SER A 11 6.65 -38.00 -10.20
CA SER A 11 7.76 -38.95 -10.45
C SER A 11 8.94 -38.53 -11.33
N ALA A 12 10.14 -38.57 -10.74
CA ALA A 12 11.12 -39.64 -11.03
C ALA A 12 12.26 -39.61 -10.01
N VAL A 13 12.33 -40.65 -9.18
CA VAL A 13 13.49 -40.97 -8.33
C VAL A 13 14.54 -41.65 -9.19
N MET A 14 15.79 -41.18 -9.16
CA MET A 14 16.94 -42.05 -9.37
C MET A 14 18.01 -41.76 -8.31
N ALA A 15 18.27 -42.81 -7.52
CA ALA A 15 19.35 -42.94 -6.56
C ALA A 15 20.63 -43.48 -7.23
N VAL A 16 21.66 -43.67 -6.39
CA VAL A 16 23.04 -44.20 -6.63
C VAL A 16 24.05 -43.05 -6.74
N GLY A 17 25.15 -42.98 -5.99
CA GLY A 17 25.79 -43.90 -5.06
C GLY A 17 27.16 -43.32 -4.69
N MET A 18 27.68 -43.78 -3.56
CA MET A 18 28.88 -43.31 -2.84
C MET A 18 30.19 -43.43 -3.65
N MET A 19 31.22 -42.63 -3.32
CA MET A 19 32.50 -43.09 -2.71
C MET A 19 33.61 -42.02 -2.81
N SER A 20 34.41 -41.92 -1.74
CA SER A 20 35.55 -41.01 -1.56
C SER A 20 36.78 -41.38 -2.41
N GLY A 21 37.57 -40.38 -2.81
CA GLY A 21 38.91 -40.58 -3.38
C GLY A 21 39.62 -39.26 -3.76
N CYS A 22 40.80 -39.04 -3.20
CA CYS A 22 41.65 -37.85 -3.31
C CYS A 22 42.60 -37.93 -4.54
N GLY A 23 42.89 -36.82 -5.24
CA GLY A 23 44.02 -36.77 -6.18
C GLY A 23 43.97 -35.71 -7.31
N ALA A 24 44.68 -34.60 -7.11
CA ALA A 24 45.46 -33.75 -8.04
C ALA A 24 44.90 -33.25 -9.41
N LYS A 25 44.89 -31.90 -9.52
CA LYS A 25 45.22 -30.99 -10.64
C LYS A 25 44.82 -31.37 -12.09
N SER A 26 43.91 -30.58 -12.67
CA SER A 26 44.17 -29.73 -13.86
C SER A 26 42.88 -29.05 -14.35
N ASP A 27 43.07 -27.92 -15.01
CA ASP A 27 42.15 -26.88 -15.47
C ASP A 27 40.84 -27.27 -16.19
N THR A 28 39.94 -26.27 -16.17
CA THR A 28 38.79 -26.02 -17.07
C THR A 28 37.43 -26.51 -16.57
N SER A 29 36.57 -25.52 -16.31
CA SER A 29 35.13 -25.44 -16.65
C SER A 29 34.32 -24.80 -15.51
N ASP A 30 33.60 -23.74 -15.88
CA ASP A 30 32.36 -23.23 -15.31
C ASP A 30 31.88 -23.86 -13.99
N THR A 31 31.98 -23.10 -12.90
CA THR A 31 31.24 -23.39 -11.66
C THR A 31 30.27 -22.25 -11.35
N LYS A 32 29.07 -22.45 -11.89
CA LYS A 32 27.81 -21.89 -11.40
C LYS A 32 27.45 -22.59 -10.08
N ALA A 33 27.53 -21.87 -8.96
CA ALA A 33 26.87 -22.17 -7.68
C ALA A 33 26.97 -20.87 -6.86
N LYS A 34 25.94 -20.31 -6.22
CA LYS A 34 24.79 -20.91 -5.54
C LYS A 34 23.61 -19.93 -5.63
N THR A 35 22.46 -20.39 -6.08
CA THR A 35 21.19 -19.75 -5.72
C THR A 35 20.77 -20.39 -4.41
N ALA A 36 20.87 -19.64 -3.32
CA ALA A 36 20.18 -19.97 -2.09
C ALA A 36 18.69 -19.74 -2.36
N GLU A 37 17.91 -20.81 -2.43
CA GLU A 37 16.46 -20.73 -2.27
C GLU A 37 16.19 -20.27 -0.84
N SER A 38 16.08 -18.95 -0.68
CA SER A 38 15.34 -18.37 0.44
C SER A 38 13.87 -18.67 0.17
N SER A 39 13.35 -19.73 0.79
CA SER A 39 11.92 -19.89 0.99
C SER A 39 11.47 -18.82 1.96
N SER A 40 11.29 -17.59 1.47
CA SER A 40 10.53 -16.58 2.18
C SER A 40 9.07 -16.98 2.02
N ALA A 41 8.53 -17.63 3.05
CA ALA A 41 7.11 -17.61 3.28
C ALA A 41 6.71 -16.12 3.28
N LYS A 42 5.96 -15.70 2.26
CA LYS A 42 5.31 -14.41 2.25
C LYS A 42 4.23 -14.50 3.33
N GLU A 43 4.59 -14.03 4.52
CA GLU A 43 3.61 -13.57 5.48
C GLU A 43 2.89 -12.42 4.77
N GLU A 44 1.63 -12.66 4.36
CA GLU A 44 0.70 -11.56 4.23
C GLU A 44 0.59 -10.98 5.63
N GLU A 45 1.35 -9.91 5.90
CA GLU A 45 0.97 -8.95 6.93
C GLU A 45 -0.36 -8.38 6.48
N THR A 46 -1.43 -9.10 6.84
CA THR A 46 -2.74 -8.50 6.95
C THR A 46 -2.60 -7.59 8.16
N GLU A 47 -2.30 -6.31 7.92
CA GLU A 47 -2.39 -5.31 8.97
C GLU A 47 -3.79 -5.44 9.58
N GLU A 48 -3.81 -5.84 10.84
CA GLU A 48 -5.02 -6.18 11.57
C GLU A 48 -5.74 -4.85 11.86
N GLN A 49 -6.59 -4.42 10.93
CA GLN A 49 -7.52 -3.32 11.18
C GLN A 49 -8.33 -3.69 12.42
N THR A 50 -8.25 -2.86 13.45
CA THR A 50 -9.06 -3.03 14.65
C THR A 50 -10.55 -2.96 14.28
N GLU A 51 -11.37 -3.74 14.97
CA GLU A 51 -12.82 -3.81 14.70
C GLU A 51 -13.43 -2.40 14.74
N CYS A 52 -13.91 -1.94 13.58
CA CYS A 52 -14.53 -0.64 13.40
C CYS A 52 -15.91 -0.62 14.06
N GLU A 53 -16.16 0.33 14.97
CA GLU A 53 -17.47 0.50 15.63
C GLU A 53 -18.52 1.15 14.71
N LEU A 54 -18.12 1.68 13.55
CA LEU A 54 -19.05 2.29 12.60
C LEU A 54 -19.75 1.22 11.77
N GLU A 55 -21.05 1.40 11.59
CA GLU A 55 -21.82 0.63 10.61
C GLU A 55 -21.36 0.93 9.18
N ASP A 56 -21.53 -0.05 8.29
CA ASP A 56 -21.31 0.12 6.86
C ASP A 56 -22.02 1.37 6.32
N GLY A 57 -21.31 2.14 5.50
CA GLY A 57 -21.83 3.38 4.92
C GLY A 57 -20.74 4.39 4.57
N THR A 58 -21.22 5.58 4.18
CA THR A 58 -20.36 6.70 3.79
C THR A 58 -20.45 7.81 4.83
N TYR A 59 -19.28 8.36 5.17
CA TYR A 59 -19.10 9.40 6.16
C TYR A 59 -18.23 10.50 5.57
N THR A 60 -18.46 11.74 5.98
CA THR A 60 -17.43 12.78 5.88
C THR A 60 -16.54 12.69 7.12
N ALA A 61 -15.23 12.74 6.97
CA ALA A 61 -14.30 12.69 8.08
C ALA A 61 -13.15 13.70 7.89
N GLU A 62 -12.58 14.19 8.99
CA GLU A 62 -11.39 15.05 8.95
C GLU A 62 -10.15 14.21 8.70
N PHE A 63 -9.30 14.65 7.76
CA PHE A 63 -8.00 14.05 7.50
C PHE A 63 -6.89 15.01 7.96
N LYS A 64 -6.14 14.58 8.97
CA LYS A 64 -5.05 15.35 9.59
C LYS A 64 -3.71 14.76 9.20
N THR A 65 -2.71 15.62 9.10
CA THR A 65 -1.37 15.34 8.59
C THR A 65 -0.38 16.28 9.28
N ASP A 66 0.84 15.82 9.47
CA ASP A 66 1.93 16.60 10.06
C ASP A 66 2.62 17.58 9.08
N SER A 67 2.13 17.64 7.82
CA SER A 67 2.77 18.39 6.75
C SER A 67 1.87 19.44 6.12
N GLY A 68 2.39 20.65 5.96
CA GLY A 68 1.72 21.72 5.20
C GLY A 68 1.76 21.55 3.68
N MET A 69 2.42 20.50 3.16
CA MET A 69 2.46 20.20 1.72
C MET A 69 1.63 18.97 1.35
N PHE A 70 1.28 18.12 2.32
CA PHE A 70 0.49 16.92 2.12
C PHE A 70 -0.81 17.05 2.89
N HIS A 71 -1.74 17.81 2.32
CA HIS A 71 -3.04 18.09 2.92
C HIS A 71 -4.15 18.03 1.88
N VAL A 72 -5.37 17.85 2.39
CA VAL A 72 -6.59 17.91 1.60
C VAL A 72 -6.74 19.31 0.97
N ASN A 73 -7.23 19.36 -0.27
CA ASN A 73 -7.56 20.61 -0.93
C ASN A 73 -8.45 21.52 -0.06
N GLU A 74 -8.17 22.81 -0.07
CA GLU A 74 -8.88 23.81 0.74
C GLU A 74 -10.38 23.88 0.42
N ALA A 75 -10.78 23.54 -0.82
CA ALA A 75 -12.18 23.43 -1.21
C ALA A 75 -12.98 22.38 -0.41
N ASN A 76 -12.29 21.40 0.18
CA ASN A 76 -12.88 20.29 0.93
C ASN A 76 -12.76 20.48 2.46
N ASP A 77 -12.30 21.65 2.95
CA ASP A 77 -12.26 21.99 4.40
C ASP A 77 -11.56 20.93 5.27
N GLY A 78 -10.43 20.39 4.77
CA GLY A 78 -9.65 19.38 5.50
C GLY A 78 -10.33 18.00 5.60
N LYS A 79 -11.39 17.75 4.83
CA LYS A 79 -12.21 16.55 4.94
C LYS A 79 -12.13 15.66 3.70
N GLY A 80 -12.25 14.35 3.95
CA GLY A 80 -12.39 13.33 2.94
C GLY A 80 -13.70 12.56 3.06
N THR A 81 -13.90 11.64 2.13
CA THR A 81 -15.03 10.70 2.14
C THR A 81 -14.54 9.37 2.71
N LEU A 82 -14.94 9.06 3.95
CA LEU A 82 -14.67 7.79 4.60
C LEU A 82 -15.75 6.77 4.21
N THR A 83 -15.34 5.65 3.63
CA THR A 83 -16.21 4.51 3.35
C THR A 83 -15.93 3.40 4.37
N VAL A 84 -16.98 2.92 5.03
CA VAL A 84 -16.93 1.75 5.90
C VAL A 84 -17.67 0.62 5.20
N LYS A 85 -17.00 -0.51 5.02
CA LYS A 85 -17.58 -1.70 4.40
C LYS A 85 -16.96 -2.97 4.93
N ASP A 86 -17.79 -3.91 5.38
CA ASP A 86 -17.33 -5.19 5.93
C ASP A 86 -16.29 -4.99 7.06
N GLY A 87 -16.48 -3.96 7.89
CA GLY A 87 -15.57 -3.57 8.97
C GLY A 87 -14.27 -2.90 8.53
N LYS A 88 -14.04 -2.72 7.22
CA LYS A 88 -12.87 -2.03 6.68
C LYS A 88 -13.16 -0.57 6.39
N MET A 89 -12.17 0.27 6.67
CA MET A 89 -12.26 1.70 6.45
C MET A 89 -11.29 2.16 5.35
N THR A 90 -11.76 3.03 4.48
CA THR A 90 -10.94 3.69 3.46
C THR A 90 -11.39 5.14 3.34
N ILE A 91 -10.46 6.08 3.47
CA ILE A 91 -10.74 7.50 3.26
C ILE A 91 -10.25 7.93 1.88
N HIS A 92 -11.15 8.53 1.11
CA HIS A 92 -10.82 9.22 -0.13
C HIS A 92 -10.53 10.69 0.15
N VAL A 93 -9.34 11.17 -0.23
CA VAL A 93 -8.95 12.58 -0.09
C VAL A 93 -8.48 13.15 -1.42
N SER A 94 -9.00 14.31 -1.82
CA SER A 94 -8.46 15.10 -2.94
C SER A 94 -7.40 16.07 -2.41
N LEU A 95 -6.21 16.07 -3.00
CA LEU A 95 -5.08 16.90 -2.57
C LEU A 95 -5.07 18.26 -3.27
N VAL A 96 -4.10 19.11 -2.93
CA VAL A 96 -3.95 20.45 -3.54
C VAL A 96 -3.37 20.45 -4.96
N SER A 97 -2.78 19.35 -5.44
CA SER A 97 -2.14 19.31 -6.76
C SER A 97 -1.87 17.89 -7.25
N LYS A 98 -1.44 17.76 -8.51
CA LYS A 98 -0.97 16.50 -9.11
C LYS A 98 0.53 16.19 -8.84
N ASN A 99 1.15 16.83 -7.83
CA ASN A 99 2.59 16.71 -7.58
C ASN A 99 2.97 15.50 -6.70
N ILE A 100 2.01 14.91 -6.00
CA ILE A 100 2.17 13.67 -5.23
C ILE A 100 1.67 12.55 -6.13
N VAL A 101 2.56 11.71 -6.61
CA VAL A 101 2.26 10.78 -7.70
C VAL A 101 1.83 9.40 -7.22
N ASN A 102 2.22 9.00 -6.00
CA ASN A 102 1.79 7.78 -5.34
C ASN A 102 1.80 7.98 -3.82
N LEU A 103 1.03 7.17 -3.11
CA LEU A 103 1.14 7.00 -1.65
C LEU A 103 1.46 5.53 -1.33
N PHE A 104 1.87 5.28 -0.10
CA PHE A 104 2.05 3.96 0.47
C PHE A 104 1.57 3.98 1.92
N GLU A 105 0.78 2.99 2.32
CA GLU A 105 0.38 2.77 3.71
C GLU A 105 1.58 2.16 4.46
N GLY A 106 2.17 2.93 5.39
CA GLY A 106 3.43 2.59 6.05
C GLY A 106 4.56 3.57 5.70
N THR A 107 5.80 3.11 5.82
CA THR A 107 6.99 3.97 5.72
C THR A 107 7.59 4.03 4.31
N SER A 108 8.38 5.06 4.05
CA SER A 108 9.13 5.28 2.81
C SER A 108 10.20 4.22 2.58
N GLU A 109 10.73 3.63 3.66
CA GLU A 109 11.65 2.49 3.59
C GLU A 109 10.92 1.27 3.04
N ASP A 110 9.71 1.01 3.53
CA ASP A 110 8.88 -0.13 3.09
C ASP A 110 8.36 0.06 1.67
N ALA A 111 7.96 1.28 1.30
CA ALA A 111 7.49 1.64 -0.04
C ALA A 111 8.51 1.36 -1.15
N GLN A 112 9.80 1.29 -0.81
CA GLN A 112 10.90 1.04 -1.74
C GLN A 112 11.31 -0.44 -1.82
N LYS A 113 10.69 -1.33 -1.03
CA LYS A 113 10.95 -2.78 -1.06
C LYS A 113 10.20 -3.46 -2.20
N ASP A 114 10.74 -4.58 -2.67
CA ASP A 114 10.09 -5.38 -3.71
C ASP A 114 8.72 -5.91 -3.23
N GLY A 115 7.69 -5.65 -4.03
CA GLY A 115 6.32 -6.09 -3.75
C GLY A 115 5.49 -5.14 -2.88
N ALA A 116 6.01 -3.94 -2.59
CA ALA A 116 5.20 -2.85 -2.03
C ALA A 116 4.02 -2.52 -2.95
N GLU A 117 2.81 -2.50 -2.39
CA GLU A 117 1.59 -2.14 -3.11
C GLU A 117 1.33 -0.64 -2.95
N LEU A 118 1.65 0.13 -4.00
CA LEU A 118 1.46 1.58 -3.98
C LEU A 118 -0.02 1.93 -4.20
N LEU A 119 -0.47 2.96 -3.51
CA LEU A 119 -1.76 3.60 -3.75
C LEU A 119 -1.62 4.50 -4.98
N GLU A 120 -2.36 4.16 -6.02
CA GLU A 120 -2.41 4.92 -7.27
C GLU A 120 -3.37 6.11 -7.14
N PRO A 121 -3.07 7.26 -7.78
CA PRO A 121 -3.92 8.43 -7.70
C PRO A 121 -5.19 8.28 -8.54
N THR A 122 -6.29 8.85 -8.05
CA THR A 122 -7.43 9.26 -8.88
C THR A 122 -7.18 10.65 -9.45
N THR A 123 -7.92 11.02 -10.50
CA THR A 123 -8.00 12.42 -10.93
C THR A 123 -9.35 12.99 -10.53
N ASP A 124 -9.33 13.98 -9.66
CA ASP A 124 -10.53 14.60 -9.12
C ASP A 124 -10.67 16.01 -9.66
N THR A 125 -11.91 16.48 -9.79
CA THR A 125 -12.19 17.90 -10.07
C THR A 125 -12.68 18.55 -8.79
N VAL A 126 -11.91 19.50 -8.26
CA VAL A 126 -12.33 20.35 -7.14
C VAL A 126 -12.98 21.62 -7.67
N THR A 127 -14.00 22.12 -6.96
CA THR A 127 -14.67 23.40 -7.27
C THR A 127 -14.51 24.33 -6.08
N TYR A 128 -13.87 25.48 -6.31
CA TYR A 128 -13.64 26.50 -5.30
C TYR A 128 -14.87 27.39 -5.10
N SER A 129 -14.90 28.16 -4.02
CA SER A 129 -16.03 29.03 -3.67
C SER A 129 -16.31 30.14 -4.68
N ASP A 130 -15.32 30.54 -5.49
CA ASP A 130 -15.46 31.50 -6.57
C ASP A 130 -15.97 30.88 -7.89
N GLY A 131 -16.21 29.55 -7.90
CA GLY A 131 -16.65 28.78 -9.05
C GLY A 131 -15.53 28.32 -9.97
N ALA A 132 -14.26 28.63 -9.67
CA ALA A 132 -13.13 28.07 -10.40
C ALA A 132 -13.03 26.56 -10.15
N THR A 133 -12.52 25.82 -11.12
CA THR A 133 -12.27 24.38 -11.00
C THR A 133 -10.83 24.04 -11.33
N GLU A 134 -10.33 22.99 -10.68
CA GLU A 134 -8.99 22.46 -10.92
C GLU A 134 -9.03 20.93 -10.88
N GLU A 135 -8.22 20.30 -11.73
CA GLU A 135 -7.97 18.88 -11.62
C GLU A 135 -6.79 18.63 -10.68
N VAL A 136 -7.02 17.84 -9.65
CA VAL A 136 -6.03 17.44 -8.65
C VAL A 136 -5.94 15.92 -8.58
N TYR A 137 -4.96 15.41 -7.84
CA TYR A 137 -4.95 13.98 -7.52
C TYR A 137 -5.64 13.72 -6.20
N GLY A 138 -6.42 12.64 -6.18
CA GLY A 138 -7.01 12.07 -4.99
C GLY A 138 -6.44 10.69 -4.71
N PHE A 139 -6.64 10.20 -3.49
CA PHE A 139 -6.16 8.90 -3.05
C PHE A 139 -7.16 8.22 -2.13
N ASP A 140 -7.33 6.91 -2.33
CA ASP A 140 -8.02 6.01 -1.42
C ASP A 140 -6.99 5.45 -0.43
N ILE A 141 -7.05 5.91 0.82
CA ILE A 141 -6.10 5.55 1.87
C ILE A 141 -6.80 4.61 2.85
N PRO A 142 -6.34 3.37 3.03
CA PRO A 142 -6.85 2.50 4.09
C PRO A 142 -6.65 3.14 5.47
N VAL A 143 -7.65 2.99 6.33
CA VAL A 143 -7.62 3.56 7.68
C VAL A 143 -7.56 2.40 8.67
N PRO A 144 -6.44 2.19 9.37
CA PRO A 144 -6.33 1.07 10.31
C PRO A 144 -7.22 1.27 11.54
N GLU A 145 -7.30 2.51 12.04
CA GLU A 145 -8.10 2.88 13.20
C GLU A 145 -8.44 4.38 13.19
N LEU A 146 -9.63 4.74 13.68
CA LEU A 146 -10.03 6.14 13.84
C LEU A 146 -9.34 6.76 15.05
N ASP A 147 -9.17 8.08 15.02
CA ASP A 147 -8.62 8.88 16.12
C ASP A 147 -7.20 8.47 16.57
N LYS A 148 -6.48 7.72 15.73
CA LYS A 148 -5.08 7.36 15.91
C LYS A 148 -4.24 7.76 14.70
N GLU A 149 -2.99 8.09 14.97
CA GLU A 149 -2.01 8.35 13.93
C GLU A 149 -1.49 7.05 13.32
N PHE A 150 -1.33 7.04 12.00
CA PHE A 150 -0.66 5.98 11.25
C PHE A 150 0.28 6.58 10.22
N ASP A 151 1.22 5.76 9.73
CA ASP A 151 2.25 6.20 8.81
C ASP A 151 1.75 6.12 7.37
N VAL A 152 1.99 7.18 6.61
CA VAL A 152 1.78 7.22 5.16
C VAL A 152 3.01 7.83 4.52
N ALA A 153 3.61 7.12 3.58
CA ALA A 153 4.69 7.64 2.77
C ALA A 153 4.15 8.18 1.46
N LEU A 154 4.58 9.39 1.08
CA LEU A 154 4.23 9.97 -0.21
C LEU A 154 5.42 9.98 -1.16
N LEU A 155 5.15 9.73 -2.44
CA LEU A 155 6.11 9.89 -3.52
C LEU A 155 5.86 11.21 -4.25
N GLY A 156 6.80 12.15 -4.14
CA GLY A 156 6.74 13.38 -4.92
C GLY A 156 7.13 13.17 -6.38
N LYS A 157 6.69 14.05 -7.28
CA LYS A 157 7.03 14.04 -8.73
C LYS A 157 8.53 14.00 -9.08
N LYS A 158 9.41 14.25 -8.12
CA LYS A 158 10.88 14.15 -8.28
C LYS A 158 11.42 12.75 -7.97
N GLY A 159 10.56 11.79 -7.64
CA GLY A 159 10.96 10.43 -7.25
C GLY A 159 11.53 10.36 -5.83
N VAL A 160 11.17 11.31 -4.96
CA VAL A 160 11.62 11.34 -3.55
C VAL A 160 10.46 10.98 -2.65
N TRP A 161 10.70 10.06 -1.73
CA TRP A 161 9.75 9.64 -0.71
C TRP A 161 9.85 10.49 0.56
N TYR A 162 8.71 10.71 1.22
CA TYR A 162 8.61 11.43 2.48
C TYR A 162 7.63 10.72 3.40
N ASP A 163 8.05 10.50 4.65
CA ASP A 163 7.22 9.93 5.70
C ASP A 163 6.36 11.00 6.37
N HIS A 164 5.09 10.66 6.60
CA HIS A 164 4.13 11.52 7.28
C HIS A 164 3.29 10.72 8.26
N LYS A 165 2.94 11.36 9.38
CA LYS A 165 1.88 10.87 10.27
C LYS A 165 0.56 11.49 9.87
N VAL A 166 -0.44 10.64 9.71
CA VAL A 166 -1.81 11.07 9.39
C VAL A 166 -2.81 10.45 10.35
N SER A 167 -3.97 11.08 10.51
CA SER A 167 -5.09 10.52 11.27
C SER A 167 -6.43 10.88 10.64
N VAL A 168 -7.41 10.00 10.82
CA VAL A 168 -8.79 10.21 10.41
C VAL A 168 -9.65 10.34 11.65
N THR A 169 -10.38 11.45 11.75
CA THR A 169 -11.12 11.81 12.96
C THR A 169 -12.51 12.33 12.61
N ASN A 170 -13.40 12.40 13.60
CA ASN A 170 -14.73 13.02 13.49
C ASN A 170 -15.58 12.53 12.29
N PRO A 171 -15.80 11.21 12.12
CA PRO A 171 -16.68 10.71 11.07
C PRO A 171 -18.13 11.17 11.30
N VAL A 172 -18.75 11.76 10.28
CA VAL A 172 -20.14 12.21 10.26
C VAL A 172 -20.85 11.51 9.12
N LYS A 173 -21.91 10.77 9.43
CA LYS A 173 -22.66 10.00 8.42
C LYS A 173 -23.26 10.94 7.38
N VAL A 174 -23.06 10.62 6.10
CA VAL A 174 -23.73 11.33 5.00
C VAL A 174 -25.13 10.76 4.87
N GLU A 175 -26.16 11.58 5.04
CA GLU A 175 -27.54 11.17 4.80
C GLU A 175 -27.78 11.02 3.29
N GLU A 176 -28.39 9.90 2.89
CA GLU A 176 -28.79 9.62 1.50
C GLU A 176 -30.03 10.41 1.06
#